data_AF-A0A0B1SNX0-F1
#
_entry.id   AF-A0A0B1SNX0-F1
#
_cell.length_a   1.000
_cell.length_b   1.000
_cell.length_c   1.000
_cell.angle_alpha   90.00
_cell.angle_beta   90.00
_cell.angle_gamma   90.00
#
_symmetry.space_group_name_H-M   'P 1'
#
loop_
_entity.id
_entity.type
_entity.pdbx_description
1 polymer ?
#
loop_
_entity_poly.entity_id
_entity_poly.type
_entity_poly.pdbx_seq_one_letter_code
_entity_poly.pdbx_strand_id
1 'polypeptide(L)'
;MLERLFTAKSFDPEHLPAWLGLPNNAEKVLLTLRGETMLRNLLKVSDDELAFSGDGEKEAKPQWMAQLGELAQQWLKLLPKDINRMKRTVDNIKDPLFRFFEREINLGAQLLRDIRHDLEEILAVCRAERKQSNETRALASALQKGVVSIDLVG
;
A
#
# COMPACT_ATOMS: atom_id res chain seq x y z
N MET A 1 -14.91 -33.93 -41.72
CA MET A 1 -15.57 -33.01 -40.76
C MET A 1 -15.57 -33.54 -39.31
N LEU A 2 -15.48 -34.87 -39.08
CA LEU A 2 -15.52 -35.46 -37.74
C LEU A 2 -14.16 -35.50 -37.00
N GLU A 3 -13.01 -35.44 -37.69
CA GLU A 3 -11.69 -35.48 -37.01
C GLU A 3 -11.32 -34.20 -36.26
N ARG A 4 -11.87 -33.04 -36.66
CA ARG A 4 -11.61 -31.75 -35.97
C ARG A 4 -12.40 -31.56 -34.68
N LEU A 5 -13.42 -32.38 -34.43
CA LEU A 5 -14.20 -32.36 -33.19
C LEU A 5 -13.61 -33.28 -32.12
N PHE A 6 -12.77 -34.24 -32.51
CA PHE A 6 -12.16 -35.19 -31.58
C PHE A 6 -11.01 -34.56 -30.78
N THR A 7 -10.25 -33.65 -31.40
CA THR A 7 -9.10 -32.97 -30.77
C THR A 7 -9.50 -31.94 -29.71
N ALA A 8 -10.70 -31.35 -29.81
CA ALA A 8 -11.21 -30.44 -28.79
C ALA A 8 -11.78 -31.18 -27.56
N LYS A 9 -12.22 -32.44 -27.73
CA LYS A 9 -12.82 -33.26 -26.67
C LYS A 9 -11.79 -34.05 -25.85
N SER A 10 -10.57 -34.17 -26.35
CA SER A 10 -9.42 -34.75 -25.63
C SER A 10 -8.62 -33.72 -24.82
N PHE A 11 -9.14 -32.49 -24.70
CA PHE A 11 -8.50 -31.45 -23.91
C PHE A 11 -8.83 -31.68 -22.44
N ASP A 12 -7.85 -32.10 -21.64
CA ASP A 12 -8.01 -32.16 -20.19
C ASP A 12 -8.36 -30.76 -19.67
N PRO A 13 -9.50 -30.58 -18.96
CA PRO A 13 -9.93 -29.27 -18.48
C PRO A 13 -9.01 -28.72 -17.37
N GLU A 14 -8.11 -29.53 -16.85
CA GLU A 14 -7.04 -29.14 -15.92
C GLU A 14 -5.88 -28.54 -16.73
N HIS A 15 -5.97 -27.24 -16.99
CA HIS A 15 -4.92 -26.48 -17.66
C HIS A 15 -3.71 -26.28 -16.72
N LEU A 16 -2.76 -27.20 -16.70
CA LEU A 16 -1.52 -26.99 -15.93
C LEU A 16 -0.67 -25.85 -16.54
N PRO A 17 -0.09 -24.94 -15.72
CA PRO A 17 0.79 -23.87 -16.21
C PRO A 17 2.00 -24.37 -16.99
N ALA A 18 2.38 -25.64 -16.81
CA ALA A 18 3.42 -26.32 -17.57
C ALA A 18 3.20 -26.22 -19.10
N TRP A 19 1.95 -26.19 -19.58
CA TRP A 19 1.63 -26.02 -21.00
C TRP A 19 1.95 -24.62 -21.54
N LEU A 20 2.03 -23.64 -20.65
CA LEU A 20 2.46 -22.26 -20.95
C LEU A 20 3.95 -22.05 -20.65
N GLY A 21 4.70 -23.11 -20.31
CA GLY A 21 6.10 -23.01 -19.89
C GLY A 21 6.29 -22.35 -18.52
N LEU A 22 5.20 -22.17 -17.75
CA LEU A 22 5.24 -21.61 -16.42
C LEU A 22 5.45 -22.71 -15.38
N PRO A 23 6.16 -22.43 -14.28
CA PRO A 23 6.30 -23.39 -13.19
C PRO A 23 4.92 -23.68 -12.57
N ASN A 24 4.67 -24.93 -12.17
CA ASN A 24 3.40 -25.35 -11.54
C ASN A 24 3.07 -24.57 -10.24
N ASN A 25 4.05 -23.89 -9.65
CA ASN A 25 3.83 -22.98 -8.51
C ASN A 25 2.99 -21.75 -8.89
N ALA A 26 2.94 -21.35 -10.16
CA ALA A 26 2.09 -20.26 -10.63
C ALA A 26 0.60 -20.56 -10.45
N GLU A 27 0.18 -21.82 -10.67
CA GLU A 27 -1.21 -22.23 -10.43
C GLU A 27 -1.57 -22.17 -8.97
N LYS A 28 -0.65 -22.60 -8.09
CA LYS A 28 -0.86 -22.57 -6.65
C LYS A 28 -1.13 -21.15 -6.16
N VAL A 29 -0.30 -20.19 -6.60
CA VAL A 29 -0.49 -18.77 -6.25
C VAL A 29 -1.84 -18.25 -6.77
N LEU A 30 -2.20 -18.58 -8.01
CA LEU A 30 -3.47 -18.16 -8.61
C LEU A 30 -4.68 -18.73 -7.85
N LEU A 31 -4.64 -20.04 -7.54
CA LEU A 31 -5.70 -20.72 -6.80
C LEU A 31 -5.82 -20.18 -5.38
N THR A 32 -4.70 -19.89 -4.69
CA THR A 32 -4.71 -19.24 -3.39
C THR A 32 -5.37 -17.86 -3.47
N LEU A 33 -4.98 -17.03 -4.43
CA LEU A 33 -5.57 -15.69 -4.62
C LEU A 33 -7.07 -15.76 -4.93
N ARG A 34 -7.50 -16.74 -5.73
CA ARG A 34 -8.91 -16.99 -6.04
C ARG A 34 -9.67 -17.44 -4.79
N GLY A 35 -9.09 -18.33 -3.99
CA GLY A 35 -9.63 -18.76 -2.70
C GLY A 35 -9.79 -17.61 -1.72
N GLU A 36 -8.77 -16.77 -1.55
CA GLU A 36 -8.82 -15.56 -0.72
C GLU A 36 -9.91 -14.59 -1.19
N THR A 37 -10.06 -14.42 -2.50
CA THR A 37 -11.10 -13.56 -3.08
C THR A 37 -12.50 -14.11 -2.83
N MET A 38 -12.69 -15.43 -2.97
CA MET A 38 -13.95 -16.09 -2.67
C MET A 38 -14.32 -15.96 -1.19
N LEU A 39 -13.37 -16.20 -0.28
CA LEU A 39 -13.57 -16.04 1.16
C LEU A 39 -13.91 -14.59 1.53
N ARG A 40 -13.21 -13.61 0.93
CA ARG A 40 -13.49 -12.19 1.11
C ARG A 40 -14.89 -11.81 0.65
N ASN A 41 -15.36 -12.36 -0.48
CA ASN A 41 -16.70 -12.12 -0.99
C ASN A 41 -17.77 -12.75 -0.09
N LEU A 42 -17.55 -13.97 0.39
CA LEU A 42 -18.46 -14.63 1.35
C LEU A 42 -18.60 -13.84 2.65
N LEU A 43 -17.48 -13.35 3.20
CA LEU A 43 -17.49 -12.53 4.41
C LEU A 43 -18.29 -11.23 4.23
N LYS A 44 -18.17 -10.58 3.07
CA LYS A 44 -18.97 -9.38 2.77
C LYS A 44 -20.47 -9.67 2.67
N VAL A 45 -20.85 -10.76 2.03
CA VAL A 45 -22.26 -11.16 1.91
C VAL A 45 -22.88 -11.45 3.29
N SER A 46 -22.12 -12.06 4.20
CA SER A 46 -22.60 -12.28 5.57
C SER A 46 -22.72 -10.99 6.40
N ASP A 47 -21.92 -9.96 6.08
CA ASP A 47 -21.93 -8.68 6.81
C ASP A 47 -23.06 -7.75 6.30
N ASP A 48 -23.35 -7.80 4.99
CA ASP A 48 -24.45 -7.02 4.36
C ASP A 48 -25.85 -7.43 4.88
N GLU A 49 -26.03 -8.67 5.34
CA GLU A 49 -27.28 -9.10 6.00
C GLU A 49 -27.48 -8.49 7.41
N LEU A 50 -26.43 -7.95 8.04
CA LEU A 50 -26.46 -7.41 9.42
C LEU A 50 -26.51 -5.87 9.48
N ALA A 51 -26.37 -5.17 8.36
CA ALA A 51 -26.19 -3.71 8.30
C ALA A 51 -27.48 -2.87 8.34
N PHE A 52 -28.61 -3.39 8.84
CA PHE A 52 -29.86 -2.63 8.99
C PHE A 52 -30.12 -2.21 10.45
N SER A 53 -29.13 -1.60 11.11
CA SER A 53 -29.25 -1.12 12.49
C SER A 53 -28.89 0.37 12.62
N GLY A 54 -29.92 1.21 12.55
CA GLY A 54 -30.12 2.42 13.37
C GLY A 54 -29.02 3.50 13.42
N ASP A 55 -29.31 4.61 12.74
CA ASP A 55 -28.70 5.93 12.94
C ASP A 55 -28.68 6.34 14.42
N GLY A 56 -27.54 6.87 14.88
CA GLY A 56 -27.36 7.32 16.25
C GLY A 56 -26.20 8.29 16.37
N GLU A 57 -26.49 9.58 16.22
CA GLU A 57 -25.62 10.72 16.53
C GLU A 57 -24.92 10.56 17.87
N LYS A 58 -23.61 10.34 17.84
CA LYS A 58 -22.67 10.85 18.84
C LYS A 58 -21.42 11.30 18.12
N GLU A 59 -20.95 12.51 18.42
CA GLU A 59 -19.62 13.05 18.08
C GLU A 59 -18.49 12.25 18.78
N ALA A 60 -18.59 10.93 18.82
CA ALA A 60 -17.48 10.07 19.14
C ALA A 60 -16.58 10.05 17.91
N LYS A 61 -15.33 10.53 18.06
CA LYS A 61 -14.31 10.40 17.02
C LYS A 61 -14.35 8.97 16.49
N PRO A 62 -14.54 8.76 15.18
CA PRO A 62 -14.78 7.42 14.67
C PRO A 62 -13.54 6.54 14.90
N GLN A 63 -13.77 5.27 15.21
CA GLN A 63 -12.74 4.31 15.62
C GLN A 63 -11.56 4.23 14.64
N TRP A 64 -11.80 4.46 13.34
CA TRP A 64 -10.75 4.52 12.32
C TRP A 64 -9.74 5.67 12.53
N MET A 65 -10.13 6.80 13.11
CA MET A 65 -9.20 7.91 13.40
C MET A 65 -8.23 7.57 14.53
N ALA A 66 -8.69 6.80 15.53
CA ALA A 66 -7.83 6.34 16.62
C ALA A 66 -6.79 5.35 16.10
N GLN A 67 -7.21 4.40 15.26
CA GLN A 67 -6.33 3.44 14.59
C GLN A 67 -5.33 4.14 13.66
N LEU A 68 -5.78 5.12 12.87
CA LEU A 68 -4.93 5.89 11.98
C LEU A 68 -3.86 6.68 12.75
N GLY A 69 -4.24 7.29 13.88
CA GLY A 69 -3.31 8.01 14.74
C GLY A 69 -2.26 7.09 15.37
N GLU A 70 -2.65 5.90 15.81
CA GLU A 70 -1.72 4.90 16.34
C GLU A 70 -0.73 4.43 15.25
N LEU A 71 -1.24 4.13 14.05
CA LEU A 71 -0.41 3.76 12.90
C LEU A 71 0.59 4.87 12.55
N ALA A 72 0.12 6.11 12.41
CA ALA A 72 1.00 7.24 12.11
C ALA A 72 2.10 7.42 13.16
N GLN A 73 1.76 7.22 14.44
CA GLN A 73 2.74 7.28 15.54
C GLN A 73 3.75 6.12 15.52
N GLN A 74 3.32 4.92 15.13
CA GLN A 74 4.23 3.78 14.94
C GLN A 74 5.19 4.03 13.76
N TRP A 75 4.70 4.55 12.64
CA TRP A 75 5.53 4.88 11.48
C TRP A 75 6.57 5.97 11.81
N LEU A 76 6.19 7.01 12.56
CA LEU A 76 7.14 8.03 13.02
C LEU A 76 8.22 7.50 13.96
N LYS A 77 7.95 6.42 14.71
CA LYS A 77 8.94 5.73 15.55
C LYS A 77 9.91 4.87 14.75
N LEU A 78 9.42 4.23 13.68
CA LEU A 78 10.25 3.38 12.80
C LEU A 78 11.10 4.22 11.84
N LEU A 79 10.58 5.36 11.38
CA LEU A 79 11.30 6.23 10.46
C LEU A 79 12.43 6.97 11.19
N PRO A 80 13.66 6.97 10.63
CA PRO A 80 14.75 7.79 11.15
C PRO A 80 14.35 9.26 11.19
N LYS A 81 14.89 10.01 12.17
CA LYS A 81 14.63 11.46 12.26
C LYS A 81 15.31 12.23 11.14
N ASP A 82 16.55 11.84 10.85
CA ASP A 82 17.37 12.44 9.81
C ASP A 82 18.23 11.38 9.15
N ILE A 83 18.57 11.62 7.89
CA ILE A 83 19.56 10.85 7.15
C ILE A 83 20.88 11.60 7.19
N ASN A 84 21.95 10.91 7.58
CA ASN A 84 23.28 11.50 7.61
C ASN A 84 23.73 11.83 6.18
N ARG A 85 23.90 13.12 5.89
CA ARG A 85 24.31 13.58 4.57
C ARG A 85 25.80 13.38 4.34
N MET A 86 26.19 13.12 3.11
CA MET A 86 27.60 13.03 2.75
C MET A 86 28.28 14.40 2.80
N LYS A 87 29.52 14.41 3.28
CA LYS A 87 30.33 15.64 3.35
C LYS A 87 30.97 15.91 1.99
N ARG A 88 30.72 17.11 1.47
CA ARG A 88 31.32 17.62 0.23
C ARG A 88 32.78 18.00 0.43
N THR A 89 33.67 17.47 -0.40
CA THR A 89 35.07 17.91 -0.52
C THR A 89 35.42 18.10 -2.00
N VAL A 90 36.46 18.89 -2.28
CA VAL A 90 36.85 19.28 -3.65
C VAL A 90 37.25 18.07 -4.50
N ASP A 91 37.82 17.03 -3.88
CA ASP A 91 38.22 15.80 -4.56
C ASP A 91 37.04 14.84 -4.78
N ASN A 92 36.11 14.76 -3.83
CA ASN A 92 34.98 13.84 -3.91
C ASN A 92 33.94 14.31 -4.93
N ILE A 93 33.73 15.63 -5.10
CA ILE A 93 32.75 16.16 -6.07
C ILE A 93 33.17 15.90 -7.53
N LYS A 94 34.44 15.58 -7.77
CA LYS A 94 34.94 15.18 -9.09
C LYS A 94 34.58 13.74 -9.44
N ASP A 95 34.29 12.90 -8.44
CA ASP A 95 33.88 11.51 -8.64
C ASP A 95 32.39 11.42 -9.05
N PRO A 96 32.06 10.87 -10.23
CA PRO A 96 30.67 10.72 -10.67
C PRO A 96 29.85 9.81 -9.74
N LEU A 97 30.44 8.80 -9.09
CA LEU A 97 29.71 7.93 -8.16
C LEU A 97 29.35 8.68 -6.88
N PHE A 98 30.28 9.49 -6.35
CA PHE A 98 29.99 10.35 -5.20
C PHE A 98 28.83 11.30 -5.49
N ARG A 99 28.81 11.92 -6.67
CA ARG A 99 27.70 12.81 -7.08
C ARG A 99 26.37 12.09 -7.18
N PHE A 100 26.37 10.86 -7.69
CA PHE A 100 25.17 10.03 -7.75
C PHE A 100 24.64 9.72 -6.35
N PHE A 101 25.47 9.14 -5.48
CA PHE A 101 25.06 8.82 -4.11
C PHE A 101 24.65 10.07 -3.33
N GLU A 102 25.31 11.21 -3.56
CA GLU A 102 24.96 12.47 -2.91
C GLU A 102 23.57 12.94 -3.33
N ARG A 103 23.25 12.85 -4.63
CA ARG A 103 21.92 13.17 -5.13
C ARG A 103 20.89 12.25 -4.50
N GLU A 104 21.10 10.95 -4.54
CA GLU A 104 20.16 9.96 -3.98
C GLU A 104 19.94 10.15 -2.47
N ILE A 105 21.01 10.40 -1.70
CA ILE A 105 20.90 10.67 -0.26
C ILE A 105 20.13 11.97 0.01
N ASN A 106 20.32 13.00 -0.82
CA ASN A 106 19.59 14.25 -0.67
C ASN A 106 18.11 14.12 -1.04
N LEU A 107 17.79 13.37 -2.11
CA LEU A 107 16.42 13.05 -2.51
C LEU A 107 15.73 12.22 -1.43
N GLY A 108 16.37 11.16 -0.95
CA GLY A 108 15.85 10.35 0.16
C GLY A 108 15.66 11.16 1.44
N ALA A 109 16.55 12.11 1.73
CA ALA A 109 16.40 13.00 2.88
C ALA A 109 15.26 14.01 2.69
N GLN A 110 15.00 14.49 1.47
CA GLN A 110 13.84 15.33 1.14
C GLN A 110 12.55 14.54 1.36
N LEU A 111 12.44 13.39 0.69
CA LEU A 111 11.28 12.51 0.81
C LEU A 111 10.99 12.10 2.27
N LEU A 112 12.03 11.78 3.06
CA LEU A 112 11.84 11.46 4.47
C LEU A 112 11.23 12.64 5.26
N ARG A 113 11.63 13.88 4.97
CA ARG A 113 11.06 15.04 5.65
C ARG A 113 9.60 15.23 5.25
N ASP A 114 9.29 15.06 3.98
CA ASP A 114 7.92 15.22 3.46
C ASP A 114 7.00 14.16 4.06
N ILE A 115 7.41 12.88 4.08
CA ILE A 115 6.66 11.79 4.74
C ILE A 115 6.45 12.06 6.23
N ARG A 116 7.48 12.52 6.95
CA ARG A 116 7.35 12.83 8.37
C ARG A 116 6.39 13.98 8.61
N HIS A 117 6.43 15.00 7.76
CA HIS A 117 5.51 16.13 7.82
C HIS A 117 4.07 15.68 7.60
N ASP A 118 3.81 14.88 6.57
CA ASP A 118 2.48 14.33 6.28
C ASP A 118 1.93 13.50 7.44
N LEU A 119 2.76 12.66 8.06
CA LEU A 119 2.36 11.86 9.22
C LEU A 119 2.05 12.74 10.44
N GLU A 120 2.79 13.83 10.64
CA GLU A 120 2.52 14.82 11.69
C GLU A 120 1.22 15.60 11.42
N GLU A 121 0.93 15.95 10.17
CA GLU A 121 -0.35 16.57 9.80
C GLU A 121 -1.55 15.64 10.04
N ILE A 122 -1.43 14.36 9.68
CA ILE A 122 -2.46 13.35 9.97
C ILE A 122 -2.69 13.23 11.48
N LEU A 123 -1.62 13.24 12.28
CA LEU A 123 -1.74 13.22 13.75
C LEU A 123 -2.45 14.47 14.28
N ALA A 124 -2.16 15.66 13.74
CA ALA A 124 -2.84 16.90 14.11
C ALA A 124 -4.33 16.86 13.76
N VAL A 125 -4.68 16.28 12.61
CA VAL A 125 -6.07 16.04 12.20
C VAL A 125 -6.77 15.05 13.15
N CYS A 126 -6.12 13.94 13.52
CA CYS A 126 -6.66 12.97 14.49
C CYS A 126 -6.88 13.59 15.88
N ARG A 127 -6.03 14.55 16.28
CA ARG A 127 -6.20 15.32 17.53
C ARG A 127 -7.31 16.36 17.48
N ALA A 128 -7.87 16.63 16.29
CA ALA A 128 -8.81 17.72 16.02
C ALA A 128 -8.21 19.12 16.17
N GLU A 129 -6.88 19.24 16.03
CA GLU A 129 -6.16 20.52 16.04
C GLU A 129 -6.22 21.22 14.67
N ARG A 130 -6.47 20.48 13.59
CA ARG A 130 -6.66 21.00 12.22
C ARG A 130 -7.92 20.44 11.57
N LYS A 131 -8.59 21.27 10.76
CA LYS A 131 -9.69 20.82 9.88
C LYS A 131 -9.13 19.85 8.84
N GLN A 132 -9.86 18.77 8.56
CA GLN A 132 -9.52 17.84 7.48
C GLN A 132 -9.43 18.57 6.15
N SER A 133 -8.27 18.48 5.50
CA SER A 133 -8.03 18.91 4.12
C SER A 133 -8.27 17.75 3.14
N ASN A 134 -8.40 18.05 1.84
CA ASN A 134 -8.52 17.01 0.81
C ASN A 134 -7.27 16.10 0.77
N GLU A 135 -6.09 16.67 0.97
CA GLU A 135 -4.80 15.98 1.00
C GLU A 135 -4.72 15.02 2.19
N THR A 136 -5.03 15.50 3.40
CA THR A 136 -5.03 14.65 4.61
C THR A 136 -6.08 13.54 4.53
N ARG A 137 -7.20 13.75 3.84
CA ARG A 137 -8.20 12.71 3.58
C ARG A 137 -7.71 11.64 2.60
N ALA A 138 -6.99 12.05 1.55
CA ALA A 138 -6.38 11.13 0.60
C ALA A 138 -5.29 10.29 1.26
N LEU A 139 -4.39 10.93 2.02
CA LEU A 139 -3.33 10.27 2.78
C LEU A 139 -3.89 9.33 3.86
N ALA A 140 -4.92 9.74 4.60
CA ALA A 140 -5.60 8.88 5.56
C ALA A 140 -6.17 7.61 4.91
N SER A 141 -6.79 7.75 3.73
CA SER A 141 -7.33 6.62 2.95
C SER A 141 -6.22 5.70 2.43
N ALA A 142 -5.11 6.25 1.96
CA ALA A 142 -3.94 5.49 1.52
C ALA A 142 -3.29 4.72 2.68
N LEU A 143 -3.09 5.39 3.81
CA LEU A 143 -2.48 4.81 5.00
C LEU A 143 -3.37 3.71 5.61
N GLN A 144 -4.69 3.89 5.64
CA GLN A 144 -5.63 2.87 6.10
C GLN A 144 -5.64 1.63 5.20
N LYS A 145 -5.36 1.79 3.91
CA LYS A 145 -5.21 0.68 2.95
C LYS A 145 -3.82 0.05 2.98
N GLY A 146 -2.88 0.59 3.75
CA GLY A 146 -1.48 0.15 3.78
C GLY A 146 -0.74 0.41 2.45
N VAL A 147 -1.22 1.36 1.64
CA VAL A 147 -0.65 1.69 0.34
C VAL A 147 0.10 3.01 0.46
N VAL A 148 1.33 3.06 -0.09
CA VAL A 148 2.08 4.31 -0.23
C VAL A 148 1.37 5.16 -1.28
N SER A 149 0.90 6.35 -0.89
CA SER A 149 0.23 7.27 -1.82
C SER A 149 1.21 7.67 -2.92
N ILE A 150 0.74 7.72 -4.18
CA ILE A 150 1.57 8.02 -5.36
C ILE A 150 2.24 9.39 -5.27
N ASP A 151 1.65 10.32 -4.51
CA ASP A 151 2.17 11.66 -4.28
C ASP A 151 3.49 11.66 -3.48
N LEU A 152 3.85 10.54 -2.82
CA LEU A 152 5.15 10.35 -2.16
C LEU A 152 6.26 9.90 -3.13
N VAL A 153 5.93 9.66 -4.40
CA VAL A 153 6.87 9.12 -5.40
C VAL A 153 7.17 10.15 -6.51
N GLY A 154 6.55 11.33 -6.46
CA GLY A 154 6.65 12.40 -7.47
C GLY A 154 7.66 13.49 -7.13
#